data_AF-A0A3B9LQQ9-F1
#
_entry.id   AF-A0A3B9LQQ9-F1
#
_cell.length_a   1.000
_cell.length_b   1.000
_cell.length_c   1.000
_cell.angle_alpha   90.00
_cell.angle_beta   90.00
_cell.angle_gamma   90.00
#
_symmetry.space_group_name_H-M   'P 1'
#
loop_
_entity.id
_entity.type
_entity.pdbx_description
1 polymer ?
#
loop_
_entity_poly.entity_id
_entity_poly.type
_entity_poly.pdbx_seq_one_letter_code
_entity_poly.pdbx_strand_id
1 'polypeptide(L)'
;MILREANAPTANSFLVFKGKGDLAQANGYYSAVDPNGERTTLGAWWTKNGFTFDVNGIPTNAVRTSYLNFNDLGSGRDMYFLQRGDGTVAAYVTNYGLFNQDAGNADLAANRTNPGATVCMVYGPVEGQGPTRIVKFFVFAGGDFAFNAPRAPAADLDGFEPKFVPNLCLNCHGGNYNPANPASPTLAEINTGASFRELDIATYKFPGGRLVANNAEKTAFKSQNLIVKGAALGDTIAIQPIKDLIAGWYPGASIEQDNTFTPTGWLGAPQQDLYRDVVKQSCRTCHVAQDADTSNNGIGWITYGQLQQRRSFLDSFVLCDSRVMPHAVITYRNFWLSASPHRPAVLRNFSNGAGWLAIGL
;
A
#
# COMPACT_ATOMS: atom_id res chain seq x y z
N MET A 1 12.79 30.90 -11.97
CA MET A 1 11.34 31.13 -12.05
C MET A 1 10.69 30.04 -11.23
N ILE A 2 10.22 30.40 -10.02
CA ILE A 2 9.54 29.50 -9.08
C ILE A 2 8.32 28.95 -9.82
N LEU A 3 8.31 27.64 -10.09
CA LEU A 3 7.16 26.97 -10.69
C LEU A 3 5.98 27.18 -9.74
N ARG A 4 5.11 28.12 -10.13
CA ARG A 4 3.87 28.45 -9.44
C ARG A 4 3.06 27.17 -9.23
N GLU A 5 2.34 27.18 -8.13
CA GLU A 5 1.38 26.22 -7.60
C GLU A 5 0.18 25.94 -8.52
N ALA A 6 0.40 25.80 -9.83
CA ALA A 6 -0.60 25.30 -10.74
C ALA A 6 -0.79 23.80 -10.46
N ASN A 7 -1.92 23.48 -9.84
CA ASN A 7 -2.39 22.17 -9.37
C ASN A 7 -1.95 21.80 -7.94
N ALA A 8 -2.25 22.66 -6.96
CA ALA A 8 -2.36 22.21 -5.59
C ALA A 8 -3.36 21.04 -5.52
N PRO A 9 -2.98 19.88 -4.93
CA PRO A 9 -3.88 18.78 -4.57
C PRO A 9 -5.25 19.28 -4.06
N THR A 10 -6.35 18.85 -4.68
CA THR A 10 -7.71 19.09 -4.15
C THR A 10 -8.23 17.87 -3.41
N ALA A 11 -9.30 18.02 -2.61
CA ALA A 11 -9.87 16.93 -1.82
C ALA A 11 -10.27 15.68 -2.65
N ASN A 12 -10.59 15.88 -3.94
CA ASN A 12 -11.00 14.82 -4.86
C ASN A 12 -9.84 14.27 -5.71
N SER A 13 -8.59 14.58 -5.38
CA SER A 13 -7.45 14.22 -6.24
C SER A 13 -6.79 12.90 -5.86
N PHE A 14 -6.92 12.43 -4.61
CA PHE A 14 -6.16 11.29 -4.08
C PHE A 14 -7.03 10.25 -3.38
N LEU A 15 -6.59 8.99 -3.42
CA LEU A 15 -7.29 7.82 -2.90
C LEU A 15 -8.73 7.66 -3.43
N VAL A 16 -8.98 8.09 -4.67
CA VAL A 16 -10.30 8.00 -5.33
C VAL A 16 -10.29 7.27 -6.67
N PHE A 17 -9.14 6.72 -7.09
CA PHE A 17 -9.05 5.97 -8.36
C PHE A 17 -9.98 4.76 -8.38
N LYS A 18 -10.15 4.10 -7.23
CA LYS A 18 -11.13 3.01 -7.04
C LYS A 18 -12.51 3.49 -6.59
N GLY A 19 -12.78 4.79 -6.73
CA GLY A 19 -13.95 5.46 -6.17
C GLY A 19 -13.75 5.88 -4.71
N LYS A 20 -14.45 6.93 -4.26
CA LYS A 20 -14.48 7.37 -2.85
C LYS A 20 -15.27 6.39 -1.95
N GLY A 21 -16.15 5.59 -2.57
CA GLY A 21 -17.15 4.78 -1.88
C GLY A 21 -18.22 5.65 -1.20
N ASP A 22 -19.21 4.99 -0.60
CA ASP A 22 -20.22 5.63 0.23
C ASP A 22 -20.56 4.80 1.49
N LEU A 23 -21.39 5.38 2.37
CA LEU A 23 -21.76 4.75 3.64
C LEU A 23 -22.55 3.45 3.45
N ALA A 24 -23.42 3.36 2.42
CA ALA A 24 -24.20 2.16 2.16
C ALA A 24 -23.30 1.01 1.72
N GLN A 25 -22.37 1.29 0.80
CA GLN A 25 -21.34 0.35 0.36
C GLN A 25 -20.45 -0.13 1.51
N ALA A 26 -19.97 0.78 2.36
CA ALA A 26 -19.14 0.41 3.52
C ALA A 26 -19.89 -0.48 4.52
N ASN A 27 -21.14 -0.14 4.82
CA ASN A 27 -21.96 -0.92 5.75
C ASN A 27 -22.29 -2.30 5.18
N GLY A 28 -22.70 -2.38 3.91
CA GLY A 28 -22.96 -3.67 3.25
C GLY A 28 -21.71 -4.53 3.15
N TYR A 29 -20.56 -3.93 2.83
CA TYR A 29 -19.26 -4.62 2.87
C TYR A 29 -19.00 -5.23 4.25
N TYR A 30 -19.12 -4.44 5.33
CA TYR A 30 -18.91 -4.93 6.70
C TYR A 30 -19.89 -6.01 7.13
N SER A 31 -21.18 -5.88 6.78
CA SER A 31 -22.15 -6.94 7.03
C SER A 31 -21.79 -8.25 6.33
N ALA A 32 -21.17 -8.19 5.16
CA ALA A 32 -20.79 -9.38 4.40
C ALA A 32 -19.43 -9.97 4.83
N VAL A 33 -18.42 -9.16 5.19
CA VAL A 33 -17.10 -9.68 5.62
C VAL A 33 -17.02 -10.03 7.11
N ASP A 34 -17.98 -9.59 7.92
CA ASP A 34 -18.10 -9.85 9.35
C ASP A 34 -19.57 -10.15 9.74
N PRO A 35 -20.15 -11.25 9.22
CA PRO A 35 -21.59 -11.54 9.32
C PRO A 35 -22.08 -11.75 10.75
N ASN A 36 -21.17 -12.07 11.68
CA ASN A 36 -21.47 -12.29 13.09
C ASN A 36 -21.23 -11.04 13.96
N GLY A 37 -20.73 -9.94 13.39
CA GLY A 37 -20.42 -8.71 14.15
C GLY A 37 -19.29 -8.89 15.17
N GLU A 38 -18.32 -9.77 14.91
CA GLU A 38 -17.25 -10.11 15.86
C GLU A 38 -16.08 -9.11 15.83
N ARG A 39 -16.15 -8.09 14.94
CA ARG A 39 -15.06 -7.12 14.70
C ARG A 39 -15.58 -5.68 14.74
N THR A 40 -16.46 -5.38 15.69
CA THR A 40 -17.09 -4.05 15.85
C THR A 40 -16.23 -3.05 16.62
N THR A 41 -15.21 -3.51 17.34
CA THR A 41 -14.15 -2.67 17.94
C THR A 41 -12.76 -3.21 17.58
N LEU A 42 -11.74 -2.37 17.73
CA LEU A 42 -10.35 -2.76 17.46
C LEU A 42 -9.90 -3.93 18.36
N GLY A 43 -10.29 -3.91 19.63
CA GLY A 43 -10.05 -4.99 20.58
C GLY A 43 -10.74 -6.29 20.20
N ALA A 44 -12.02 -6.22 19.81
CA ALA A 44 -12.74 -7.39 19.29
C ALA A 44 -12.07 -7.95 18.03
N TRP A 45 -11.59 -7.08 17.13
CA TRP A 45 -10.81 -7.47 15.97
C TRP A 45 -9.50 -8.17 16.36
N TRP A 46 -8.74 -7.65 17.32
CA TRP A 46 -7.53 -8.31 17.82
C TRP A 46 -7.81 -9.68 18.41
N THR A 47 -8.82 -9.78 19.29
CA THR A 47 -9.23 -11.03 19.92
C THR A 47 -9.65 -12.06 18.87
N LYS A 48 -10.50 -11.68 17.91
CA LYS A 48 -10.96 -12.56 16.84
C LYS A 48 -9.82 -13.10 15.97
N ASN A 49 -8.78 -12.29 15.78
CA ASN A 49 -7.62 -12.68 14.97
C ASN A 49 -6.50 -13.34 15.79
N GLY A 50 -6.61 -13.40 17.12
CA GLY A 50 -5.69 -14.15 17.99
C GLY A 50 -4.44 -13.37 18.41
N PHE A 51 -4.48 -12.04 18.42
CA PHE A 51 -3.38 -11.24 18.98
C PHE A 51 -3.34 -11.39 20.51
N THR A 52 -2.16 -11.61 21.06
CA THR A 52 -1.90 -11.63 22.50
C THR A 52 -1.01 -10.46 22.87
N PHE A 53 -1.30 -9.78 23.98
CA PHE A 53 -0.63 -8.53 24.36
C PHE A 53 0.15 -8.68 25.66
N ASP A 54 1.25 -7.95 25.77
CA ASP A 54 1.93 -7.74 27.05
C ASP A 54 1.22 -6.68 27.91
N VAL A 55 1.79 -6.41 29.08
CA VAL A 55 1.28 -5.40 30.03
C VAL A 55 1.28 -3.97 29.47
N ASN A 56 2.04 -3.70 28.41
CA ASN A 56 2.13 -2.40 27.73
C ASN A 56 1.21 -2.35 26.49
N GLY A 57 0.36 -3.35 26.30
CA GLY A 57 -0.53 -3.42 25.14
C GLY A 57 0.22 -3.59 23.83
N ILE A 58 1.39 -4.24 23.82
CA ILE A 58 2.16 -4.59 22.62
C ILE A 58 1.90 -6.07 22.32
N PRO A 59 1.53 -6.43 21.07
CA PRO A 59 1.47 -7.83 20.67
C PRO A 59 2.77 -8.59 20.89
N THR A 60 2.67 -9.76 21.53
CA THR A 60 3.81 -10.63 21.82
C THR A 60 3.97 -11.76 20.80
N ASN A 61 2.92 -12.04 20.02
CA ASN A 61 2.89 -13.12 19.04
C ASN A 61 2.90 -12.64 17.58
N ALA A 62 3.16 -11.35 17.35
CA ALA A 62 3.16 -10.73 16.02
C ALA A 62 4.49 -10.07 15.70
N VAL A 63 4.84 -9.98 14.42
CA VAL A 63 6.02 -9.26 13.95
C VAL A 63 5.69 -7.77 13.87
N ARG A 64 6.46 -6.92 14.57
CA ARG A 64 6.27 -5.47 14.63
C ARG A 64 7.30 -4.71 13.78
N THR A 65 6.87 -3.67 13.09
CA THR A 65 7.72 -2.65 12.47
C THR A 65 7.17 -1.25 12.75
N SER A 66 8.06 -0.29 13.01
CA SER A 66 7.69 1.12 13.22
C SER A 66 8.54 2.03 12.33
N TYR A 67 7.92 2.86 11.50
CA TYR A 67 8.59 3.64 10.46
C TYR A 67 7.74 4.82 10.00
N LEU A 68 8.36 5.81 9.37
CA LEU A 68 7.68 6.79 8.54
C LEU A 68 7.59 6.24 7.11
N ASN A 69 6.38 6.14 6.57
CA ASN A 69 6.22 5.86 5.16
C ASN A 69 6.43 7.15 4.35
N PHE A 70 7.61 7.28 3.75
CA PHE A 70 8.01 8.50 3.06
C PHE A 70 7.56 8.52 1.58
N ASN A 71 6.87 7.50 1.10
CA ASN A 71 6.46 7.41 -0.30
C ASN A 71 4.96 7.25 -0.53
N ASP A 72 4.15 6.74 0.43
CA ASP A 72 2.70 6.56 0.28
C ASP A 72 1.84 7.70 0.88
N LEU A 73 1.68 7.73 2.19
CA LEU A 73 0.76 8.53 2.97
C LEU A 73 1.54 9.59 3.76
N GLY A 74 2.84 9.39 4.03
CA GLY A 74 3.66 10.40 4.71
C GLY A 74 3.48 10.45 6.23
N SER A 75 2.80 9.48 6.81
CA SER A 75 2.60 9.34 8.26
C SER A 75 3.54 8.30 8.87
N GLY A 76 3.68 8.39 10.19
CA GLY A 76 4.28 7.33 11.01
C GLY A 76 3.36 6.12 11.03
N ARG A 77 3.94 4.92 11.03
CA ARG A 77 3.24 3.64 10.92
C ARG A 77 3.78 2.71 11.99
N ASP A 78 2.91 2.20 12.86
CA ASP A 78 3.22 1.08 13.76
C ASP A 78 2.43 -0.13 13.30
N MET A 79 3.12 -1.10 12.71
CA MET A 79 2.56 -2.17 11.90
C MET A 79 2.87 -3.55 12.48
N TYR A 80 1.85 -4.39 12.54
CA TYR A 80 1.93 -5.73 13.11
C TYR A 80 1.38 -6.77 12.15
N PHE A 81 2.07 -7.90 12.03
CA PHE A 81 1.63 -9.06 11.25
C PHE A 81 1.60 -10.30 12.14
N LEU A 82 0.47 -10.98 12.16
CA LEU A 82 0.28 -12.27 12.79
C LEU A 82 -0.11 -13.29 11.71
N GLN A 83 0.72 -14.32 11.54
CA GLN A 83 0.38 -15.49 10.74
C GLN A 83 0.08 -16.66 11.68
N ARG A 84 -1.12 -17.24 11.54
CA ARG A 84 -1.59 -18.37 12.34
C ARG A 84 -1.29 -19.69 11.65
N GLY A 85 -1.30 -20.79 12.43
CA GLY A 85 -1.07 -22.14 11.92
C GLY A 85 -2.09 -22.62 10.88
N ASP A 86 -3.28 -22.01 10.83
CA ASP A 86 -4.34 -22.27 9.83
C ASP A 86 -4.14 -21.48 8.52
N GLY A 87 -2.99 -20.83 8.34
CA GLY A 87 -2.67 -19.98 7.20
C GLY A 87 -3.34 -18.61 7.21
N THR A 88 -4.09 -18.25 8.27
CA THR A 88 -4.69 -16.92 8.41
C THR A 88 -3.64 -15.89 8.73
N VAL A 89 -3.64 -14.82 7.95
CA VAL A 89 -2.79 -13.66 8.19
C VAL A 89 -3.69 -12.52 8.61
N ALA A 90 -3.39 -11.93 9.76
CA ALA A 90 -3.99 -10.69 10.21
C ALA A 90 -2.90 -9.64 10.36
N ALA A 91 -3.10 -8.48 9.77
CA ALA A 91 -2.20 -7.35 9.95
C ALA A 91 -2.98 -6.11 10.35
N TYR A 92 -2.38 -5.25 11.15
CA TYR A 92 -2.92 -3.93 11.40
C TYR A 92 -1.81 -2.90 11.42
N VAL A 93 -2.17 -1.67 11.11
CA VAL A 93 -1.27 -0.52 11.18
C VAL A 93 -2.00 0.67 11.77
N THR A 94 -1.39 1.27 12.78
CA THR A 94 -1.85 2.56 13.32
C THR A 94 -1.01 3.67 12.74
N ASN A 95 -1.69 4.74 12.31
CA ASN A 95 -1.05 5.92 11.76
C ASN A 95 -0.71 6.91 12.88
N TYR A 96 0.40 7.63 12.75
CA TYR A 96 0.88 8.58 13.74
C TYR A 96 1.36 9.87 13.08
N GLY A 97 1.04 11.00 13.71
CA GLY A 97 1.33 12.33 13.18
C GLY A 97 0.50 12.68 11.95
N LEU A 98 0.96 13.68 11.20
CA LEU A 98 0.29 14.20 10.01
C LEU A 98 0.78 13.49 8.73
N PHE A 99 -0.01 13.55 7.67
CA PHE A 99 0.33 13.03 6.33
C PHE A 99 1.25 14.01 5.56
N ASN A 100 2.39 14.36 6.15
CA ASN A 100 3.25 15.47 5.73
C ASN A 100 4.74 15.11 5.58
N GLN A 101 5.10 13.83 5.71
CA GLN A 101 6.49 13.34 5.66
C GLN A 101 7.42 13.92 6.75
N ASP A 102 6.87 14.42 7.86
CA ASP A 102 7.69 14.84 9.00
C ASP A 102 8.45 13.65 9.59
N ALA A 103 9.77 13.77 9.68
CA ALA A 103 10.65 12.73 10.23
C ALA A 103 10.27 12.33 11.67
N GLY A 104 9.74 13.27 12.46
CA GLY A 104 9.28 13.02 13.82
C GLY A 104 8.09 12.06 13.89
N ASN A 105 7.35 11.86 12.80
CA ASN A 105 6.26 10.89 12.76
C ASN A 105 6.74 9.45 12.99
N ALA A 106 7.99 9.11 12.61
CA ALA A 106 8.57 7.81 12.91
C ALA A 106 8.75 7.60 14.43
N ASP A 107 9.15 8.66 15.15
CA ASP A 107 9.31 8.64 16.60
C ASP A 107 7.95 8.52 17.30
N LEU A 108 6.92 9.24 16.81
CA LEU A 108 5.55 9.08 17.31
C LEU A 108 5.04 7.64 17.15
N ALA A 109 5.32 7.00 16.02
CA ALA A 109 4.93 5.61 15.78
C ALA A 109 5.68 4.61 16.69
N ALA A 110 6.99 4.79 16.85
CA ALA A 110 7.79 3.91 17.71
C ALA A 110 7.36 4.02 19.19
N ASN A 111 7.11 5.25 19.65
CA ASN A 111 6.68 5.56 21.01
C ASN A 111 5.18 5.39 21.23
N ARG A 112 4.40 5.18 20.16
CA ARG A 112 2.94 5.03 20.14
C ARG A 112 2.21 6.22 20.76
N THR A 113 2.65 7.44 20.46
CA THR A 113 2.09 8.69 20.99
C THR A 113 1.20 9.39 19.97
N ASN A 114 0.01 9.85 20.40
CA ASN A 114 -1.00 10.49 19.55
C ASN A 114 -1.45 9.63 18.34
N PRO A 115 -2.01 8.43 18.60
CA PRO A 115 -2.45 7.53 17.53
C PRO A 115 -3.63 8.09 16.74
N GLY A 116 -3.51 8.06 15.41
CA GLY A 116 -4.59 8.28 14.46
C GLY A 116 -5.38 7.00 14.17
N ALA A 117 -6.01 6.95 13.00
CA ALA A 117 -6.81 5.80 12.58
C ALA A 117 -5.96 4.51 12.45
N THR A 118 -6.54 3.39 12.87
CA THR A 118 -5.96 2.05 12.66
C THR A 118 -6.65 1.37 11.48
N VAL A 119 -5.85 0.91 10.53
CA VAL A 119 -6.31 0.12 9.38
C VAL A 119 -5.88 -1.33 9.59
N CYS A 120 -6.82 -2.25 9.45
CA CYS A 120 -6.63 -3.67 9.67
C CYS A 120 -6.96 -4.47 8.41
N MET A 121 -6.23 -5.56 8.20
CA MET A 121 -6.38 -6.49 7.08
C MET A 121 -6.39 -7.93 7.57
N VAL A 122 -7.22 -8.76 6.95
CA VAL A 122 -7.22 -10.22 7.20
C VAL A 122 -7.23 -10.96 5.87
N TYR A 123 -6.28 -11.88 5.68
CA TYR A 123 -6.35 -12.91 4.64
C TYR A 123 -6.85 -14.23 5.25
N GLY A 124 -8.10 -14.57 4.97
CA GLY A 124 -8.72 -15.78 5.48
C GLY A 124 -10.17 -15.95 5.04
N PRO A 125 -10.80 -17.08 5.42
CA PRO A 125 -12.20 -17.33 5.07
C PRO A 125 -13.13 -16.31 5.72
N VAL A 126 -14.30 -16.10 5.12
CA VAL A 126 -15.41 -15.38 5.74
C VAL A 126 -16.22 -16.39 6.56
N GLU A 127 -16.57 -16.04 7.79
CA GLU A 127 -17.30 -16.92 8.70
C GLU A 127 -18.61 -17.44 8.05
N GLY A 128 -18.77 -18.77 8.02
CA GLY A 128 -19.97 -19.41 7.44
C GLY A 128 -20.05 -19.43 5.91
N GLN A 129 -19.02 -18.95 5.19
CA GLN A 129 -19.03 -18.80 3.72
C GLN A 129 -18.06 -19.77 3.00
N GLY A 130 -17.68 -20.86 3.66
CA GLY A 130 -16.77 -21.87 3.12
C GLY A 130 -15.27 -21.53 3.28
N PRO A 131 -14.38 -22.31 2.64
CA PRO A 131 -12.94 -22.24 2.89
C PRO A 131 -12.23 -21.15 2.06
N THR A 132 -12.92 -20.53 1.10
CA THR A 132 -12.34 -19.52 0.20
C THR A 132 -11.78 -18.36 0.99
N ARG A 133 -10.48 -18.10 0.83
CA ARG A 133 -9.76 -17.05 1.54
C ARG A 133 -9.75 -15.77 0.72
N ILE A 134 -10.08 -14.66 1.36
CA ILE A 134 -10.11 -13.34 0.74
C ILE A 134 -9.37 -12.32 1.62
N VAL A 135 -8.97 -11.19 1.04
CA VAL A 135 -8.43 -10.05 1.78
C VAL A 135 -9.59 -9.15 2.23
N LYS A 136 -9.70 -8.95 3.55
CA LYS A 136 -10.75 -8.17 4.21
C LYS A 136 -10.16 -6.93 4.86
N PHE A 137 -10.80 -5.78 4.72
CA PHE A 137 -10.36 -4.51 5.31
C PHE A 137 -11.25 -4.07 6.46
N PHE A 138 -10.67 -3.49 7.50
CA PHE A 138 -11.39 -2.86 8.61
C PHE A 138 -10.68 -1.58 8.99
N VAL A 139 -11.44 -0.56 9.37
CA VAL A 139 -10.90 0.71 9.86
C VAL A 139 -11.52 0.99 11.22
N PHE A 140 -10.71 1.48 12.15
CA PHE A 140 -11.14 1.84 13.49
C PHE A 140 -10.75 3.30 13.74
N ALA A 141 -11.70 4.08 14.26
CA ALA A 141 -11.51 5.51 14.48
C ALA A 141 -10.32 5.77 15.43
N GLY A 142 -9.50 6.75 15.08
CA GLY A 142 -8.38 7.20 15.90
C GLY A 142 -8.84 7.92 17.17
N GLY A 143 -8.00 7.91 18.19
CA GLY A 143 -8.29 8.57 19.46
C GLY A 143 -7.36 8.13 20.58
N ASP A 144 -7.07 6.82 20.69
CA ASP A 144 -6.29 6.29 21.83
C ASP A 144 -5.69 4.88 21.60
N PHE A 145 -5.53 4.39 20.35
CA PHE A 145 -5.22 2.97 20.10
C PHE A 145 -6.13 2.05 20.96
N ALA A 146 -7.35 2.52 21.20
CA ALA A 146 -8.14 2.02 22.31
C ALA A 146 -8.69 0.66 21.92
N PHE A 147 -8.60 -0.30 22.84
CA PHE A 147 -9.25 -1.59 22.71
C PHE A 147 -10.75 -1.44 22.33
N ASN A 148 -11.39 -0.36 22.77
CA ASN A 148 -12.79 -0.06 22.48
C ASN A 148 -13.01 0.86 21.26
N ALA A 149 -11.97 1.20 20.50
CA ALA A 149 -12.11 2.06 19.32
C ALA A 149 -13.14 1.46 18.35
N PRO A 150 -14.22 2.19 18.00
CA PRO A 150 -15.30 1.66 17.20
C PRO A 150 -14.86 1.47 15.74
N ARG A 151 -15.41 0.45 15.09
CA ARG A 151 -15.29 0.26 13.65
C ARG A 151 -15.89 1.48 12.94
N ALA A 152 -15.12 2.08 12.05
CA ALA A 152 -15.52 3.24 11.26
C ALA A 152 -15.68 2.85 9.79
N PRO A 153 -16.70 3.35 9.08
CA PRO A 153 -16.92 3.04 7.66
C PRO A 153 -15.94 3.77 6.73
N ALA A 154 -15.21 4.76 7.24
CA ALA A 154 -14.29 5.61 6.48
C ALA A 154 -13.13 6.10 7.35
N ALA A 155 -12.04 6.51 6.70
CA ALA A 155 -10.94 7.25 7.33
C ALA A 155 -10.34 8.26 6.35
N ASP A 156 -9.79 9.34 6.90
CA ASP A 156 -8.92 10.27 6.18
C ASP A 156 -7.47 9.78 6.33
N LEU A 157 -6.88 9.38 5.21
CA LEU A 157 -5.52 8.83 5.13
C LEU A 157 -4.56 9.68 4.28
N ASP A 158 -5.00 10.84 3.81
CA ASP A 158 -4.23 11.71 2.92
C ASP A 158 -4.37 13.21 3.24
N GLY A 159 -5.19 13.57 4.24
CA GLY A 159 -5.50 14.94 4.64
C GLY A 159 -6.56 15.61 3.77
N PHE A 160 -7.30 14.83 2.97
CA PHE A 160 -8.25 15.29 1.96
C PHE A 160 -9.64 14.67 2.15
N GLU A 161 -10.12 14.68 3.40
CA GLU A 161 -11.39 14.09 3.84
C GLU A 161 -11.42 12.56 3.90
N PRO A 162 -12.36 11.97 4.67
CA PRO A 162 -12.53 10.53 4.71
C PRO A 162 -12.98 9.91 3.38
N LYS A 163 -12.42 8.74 3.05
CA LYS A 163 -12.94 7.83 2.01
C LYS A 163 -13.43 6.53 2.64
N PHE A 164 -14.41 5.89 2.02
CA PHE A 164 -15.12 4.73 2.56
C PHE A 164 -14.42 3.41 2.23
N VAL A 165 -14.48 2.46 3.17
CA VAL A 165 -14.04 1.08 2.90
C VAL A 165 -15.05 0.33 2.01
N PRO A 166 -14.61 -0.67 1.22
CA PRO A 166 -13.22 -1.05 1.00
C PRO A 166 -12.50 -0.13 0.01
N ASN A 167 -13.20 0.72 -0.74
CA ASN A 167 -12.64 1.51 -1.85
C ASN A 167 -11.41 2.34 -1.45
N LEU A 168 -11.42 2.95 -0.26
CA LEU A 168 -10.26 3.62 0.35
C LEU A 168 -8.99 2.76 0.25
N CYS A 169 -9.08 1.49 0.67
CA CYS A 169 -7.96 0.58 0.72
C CYS A 169 -7.57 0.05 -0.67
N LEU A 170 -8.53 -0.15 -1.57
CA LEU A 170 -8.28 -0.72 -2.90
C LEU A 170 -7.35 0.15 -3.77
N ASN A 171 -7.23 1.45 -3.50
CA ASN A 171 -6.27 2.32 -4.20
C ASN A 171 -4.84 1.82 -4.02
N CYS A 172 -4.45 1.42 -2.81
CA CYS A 172 -3.12 0.88 -2.54
C CYS A 172 -3.08 -0.64 -2.69
N HIS A 173 -4.17 -1.35 -2.39
CA HIS A 173 -4.19 -2.81 -2.31
C HIS A 173 -4.69 -3.51 -3.58
N GLY A 174 -5.04 -2.76 -4.63
CA GLY A 174 -5.59 -3.31 -5.86
C GLY A 174 -7.01 -3.83 -5.69
N GLY A 175 -7.47 -4.62 -6.67
CA GLY A 175 -8.83 -5.16 -6.70
C GLY A 175 -9.89 -4.16 -7.15
N ASN A 176 -11.15 -4.56 -7.04
CA ASN A 176 -12.31 -3.76 -7.40
C ASN A 176 -13.51 -4.08 -6.49
N TYR A 177 -14.29 -3.06 -6.13
CA TYR A 177 -15.52 -3.23 -5.40
C TYR A 177 -16.60 -2.29 -5.96
N ASN A 178 -17.55 -2.89 -6.64
CA ASN A 178 -18.73 -2.21 -7.20
C ASN A 178 -19.91 -3.20 -7.18
N PRO A 179 -20.49 -3.46 -6.00
CA PRO A 179 -21.53 -4.46 -5.86
C PRO A 179 -22.82 -4.03 -6.58
N ALA A 180 -23.56 -5.00 -7.13
CA ALA A 180 -24.86 -4.76 -7.75
C ALA A 180 -25.89 -4.21 -6.75
N ASN A 181 -25.82 -4.68 -5.50
CA ASN A 181 -26.58 -4.14 -4.38
C ASN A 181 -25.64 -3.72 -3.23
N PRO A 182 -25.36 -2.42 -3.06
CA PRO A 182 -24.50 -1.90 -1.99
C PRO A 182 -24.91 -2.33 -0.57
N ALA A 183 -26.20 -2.56 -0.31
CA ALA A 183 -26.67 -2.91 1.02
C ALA A 183 -26.48 -4.40 1.37
N SER A 184 -26.26 -5.26 0.37
CA SER A 184 -26.17 -6.71 0.55
C SER A 184 -25.28 -7.35 -0.53
N PRO A 185 -23.98 -7.04 -0.54
CA PRO A 185 -23.05 -7.63 -1.49
C PRO A 185 -22.89 -9.14 -1.25
N THR A 186 -22.73 -9.89 -2.32
CA THR A 186 -22.44 -11.33 -2.30
C THR A 186 -20.99 -11.63 -1.91
N LEU A 187 -20.70 -12.89 -1.55
CA LEU A 187 -19.34 -13.35 -1.30
C LEU A 187 -18.39 -13.08 -2.49
N ALA A 188 -18.88 -13.25 -3.72
CA ALA A 188 -18.10 -13.01 -4.92
C ALA A 188 -17.73 -11.52 -5.06
N GLU A 189 -18.63 -10.61 -4.68
CA GLU A 189 -18.40 -9.16 -4.77
C GLU A 189 -17.48 -8.64 -3.65
N ILE A 190 -17.54 -9.22 -2.44
CA ILE A 190 -16.58 -8.86 -1.36
C ILE A 190 -15.21 -9.50 -1.53
N ASN A 191 -15.09 -10.54 -2.38
CA ASN A 191 -13.80 -11.02 -2.85
C ASN A 191 -13.25 -10.07 -3.91
N THR A 192 -12.80 -8.90 -3.47
CA THR A 192 -12.41 -7.79 -4.35
C THR A 192 -11.19 -8.08 -5.22
N GLY A 193 -10.46 -9.18 -4.96
CA GLY A 193 -9.16 -9.47 -5.56
C GLY A 193 -8.02 -8.59 -5.01
N ALA A 194 -8.24 -7.90 -3.88
CA ALA A 194 -7.20 -7.10 -3.24
C ALA A 194 -6.08 -7.96 -2.65
N SER A 195 -4.93 -7.34 -2.41
CA SER A 195 -3.69 -7.97 -1.96
C SER A 195 -3.06 -7.26 -0.77
N PHE A 196 -2.36 -8.01 0.07
CA PHE A 196 -1.36 -7.44 0.97
C PHE A 196 -0.23 -6.82 0.16
N ARG A 197 0.39 -5.78 0.73
CA ARG A 197 1.49 -5.05 0.10
C ARG A 197 2.83 -5.47 0.65
N GLU A 198 3.79 -5.53 -0.25
CA GLU A 198 5.20 -5.57 0.06
C GLU A 198 5.64 -4.32 0.83
N LEU A 199 6.63 -4.47 1.69
CA LEU A 199 7.22 -3.42 2.49
C LEU A 199 8.60 -3.08 1.91
N ASP A 200 8.67 -1.97 1.19
CA ASP A 200 9.88 -1.49 0.54
C ASP A 200 10.69 -0.58 1.48
N ILE A 201 11.62 -1.17 2.22
CA ILE A 201 12.42 -0.53 3.28
C ILE A 201 13.17 0.70 2.74
N ALA A 202 13.57 0.69 1.47
CA ALA A 202 14.27 1.82 0.83
C ALA A 202 13.44 3.11 0.79
N THR A 203 12.12 2.99 0.89
CA THR A 203 11.18 4.13 0.83
C THR A 203 10.78 4.66 2.19
N TYR A 204 11.31 4.08 3.27
CA TYR A 204 10.95 4.44 4.65
C TYR A 204 12.02 5.28 5.33
N LYS A 205 11.64 5.91 6.44
CA LYS A 205 12.53 6.55 7.42
C LYS A 205 12.24 5.96 8.80
N PHE A 206 13.24 5.99 9.68
CA PHE A 206 13.20 5.27 10.95
C PHE A 206 13.40 6.22 12.14
N PRO A 207 12.98 5.81 13.35
CA PRO A 207 13.11 6.62 14.56
C PRO A 207 14.51 7.23 14.75
N GLY A 208 14.55 8.46 15.27
CA GLY A 208 15.76 9.28 15.39
C GLY A 208 16.23 9.87 14.06
N GLY A 209 15.34 10.02 13.08
CA GLY A 209 15.65 10.59 11.75
C GLY A 209 16.53 9.71 10.87
N ARG A 210 16.67 8.42 11.19
CA ARG A 210 17.54 7.50 10.46
C ARG A 210 16.99 7.22 9.07
N LEU A 211 17.90 7.19 8.09
CA LEU A 211 17.58 6.85 6.70
C LEU A 211 17.66 5.34 6.42
N VAL A 212 18.24 4.57 7.33
CA VAL A 212 18.49 3.14 7.16
C VAL A 212 18.01 2.39 8.39
N ALA A 213 17.37 1.24 8.15
CA ALA A 213 16.90 0.34 9.18
C ALA A 213 18.06 -0.27 9.97
N ASN A 214 17.86 -0.54 11.25
CA ASN A 214 18.78 -1.37 12.04
C ASN A 214 18.51 -2.86 11.80
N ASN A 215 19.33 -3.75 12.37
CA ASN A 215 19.22 -5.19 12.11
C ASN A 215 17.89 -5.80 12.60
N ALA A 216 17.35 -5.32 13.72
CA ALA A 216 16.07 -5.79 14.24
C ALA A 216 14.91 -5.40 13.31
N GLU A 217 14.91 -4.15 12.85
CA GLU A 217 13.95 -3.64 11.86
C GLU A 217 14.06 -4.43 10.54
N LYS A 218 15.27 -4.63 9.99
CA LYS A 218 15.49 -5.42 8.77
C LYS A 218 14.93 -6.84 8.88
N THR A 219 15.18 -7.49 10.02
CA THR A 219 14.65 -8.83 10.31
C THR A 219 13.13 -8.82 10.33
N ALA A 220 12.52 -7.86 11.01
CA ALA A 220 11.07 -7.73 11.10
C ALA A 220 10.43 -7.44 9.72
N PHE A 221 10.99 -6.53 8.93
CA PHE A 221 10.51 -6.27 7.57
C PHE A 221 10.64 -7.48 6.66
N LYS A 222 11.76 -8.21 6.72
CA LYS A 222 11.90 -9.47 5.98
C LYS A 222 10.82 -10.46 6.39
N SER A 223 10.59 -10.67 7.69
CA SER A 223 9.55 -11.57 8.18
C SER A 223 8.15 -11.16 7.70
N GLN A 224 7.79 -9.87 7.77
CA GLN A 224 6.52 -9.37 7.25
C GLN A 224 6.40 -9.57 5.73
N ASN A 225 7.45 -9.26 4.96
CA ASN A 225 7.48 -9.51 3.52
C ASN A 225 7.32 -11.00 3.19
N LEU A 226 7.96 -11.91 3.93
CA LEU A 226 7.79 -13.34 3.71
C LEU A 226 6.36 -13.83 4.04
N ILE A 227 5.68 -13.22 5.01
CA ILE A 227 4.25 -13.48 5.25
C ILE A 227 3.43 -13.02 4.04
N VAL A 228 3.68 -11.82 3.51
CA VAL A 228 3.00 -11.26 2.32
C VAL A 228 3.23 -12.12 1.07
N LYS A 229 4.45 -12.67 0.91
CA LYS A 229 4.77 -13.56 -0.21
C LYS A 229 3.88 -14.82 -0.24
N GLY A 230 3.35 -15.22 0.91
CA GLY A 230 2.58 -16.46 1.08
C GLY A 230 3.49 -17.67 1.23
N ALA A 231 2.94 -18.74 1.83
CA ALA A 231 3.67 -19.97 2.08
C ALA A 231 3.58 -20.92 0.88
N ALA A 232 2.46 -20.90 0.17
CA ALA A 232 2.22 -21.71 -1.02
C ALA A 232 2.14 -20.83 -2.29
N LEU A 233 2.56 -21.37 -3.43
CA LEU A 233 2.51 -20.67 -4.72
C LEU A 233 1.10 -20.17 -5.05
N GLY A 234 0.07 -20.95 -4.71
CA GLY A 234 -1.34 -20.64 -4.96
C GLY A 234 -2.01 -19.70 -3.95
N ASP A 235 -1.31 -19.24 -2.90
CA ASP A 235 -1.92 -18.33 -1.91
C ASP A 235 -2.31 -17.00 -2.57
N THR A 236 -3.54 -16.55 -2.39
CA THR A 236 -4.03 -15.29 -2.97
C THR A 236 -3.87 -14.08 -2.04
N ILE A 237 -3.02 -14.21 -1.01
CA ILE A 237 -2.71 -13.12 -0.07
C ILE A 237 -2.11 -11.89 -0.77
N ALA A 238 -1.30 -12.14 -1.81
CA ALA A 238 -0.72 -11.11 -2.67
C ALA A 238 -0.71 -11.60 -4.12
N ILE A 239 -0.83 -10.67 -5.06
CA ILE A 239 -0.67 -10.99 -6.48
C ILE A 239 0.79 -11.31 -6.84
N GLN A 240 0.97 -12.05 -7.94
CA GLN A 240 2.27 -12.57 -8.35
C GLN A 240 3.39 -11.51 -8.47
N PRO A 241 3.15 -10.31 -9.04
CA PRO A 241 4.20 -9.28 -9.12
C PRO A 241 4.76 -8.85 -7.77
N ILE A 242 3.91 -8.78 -6.73
CA ILE A 242 4.33 -8.48 -5.35
C ILE A 242 5.20 -9.61 -4.81
N LYS A 243 4.80 -10.87 -5.05
CA LYS A 243 5.58 -12.05 -4.64
C LYS A 243 6.94 -12.09 -5.33
N ASP A 244 7.01 -11.72 -6.61
CA ASP A 244 8.24 -11.69 -7.40
C ASP A 244 9.20 -10.61 -6.88
N LEU A 245 8.69 -9.42 -6.52
CA LEU A 245 9.49 -8.39 -5.86
C LEU A 245 10.08 -8.90 -4.55
N ILE A 246 9.26 -9.49 -3.68
CA ILE A 246 9.73 -10.01 -2.39
C ILE A 246 10.76 -11.13 -2.60
N ALA A 247 10.54 -12.02 -3.56
CA ALA A 247 11.51 -13.08 -3.89
C ALA A 247 12.84 -12.50 -4.40
N GLY A 248 12.78 -11.46 -5.24
CA GLY A 248 13.96 -10.76 -5.74
C GLY A 248 14.70 -9.95 -4.69
N TRP A 249 13.99 -9.37 -3.73
CA TRP A 249 14.57 -8.63 -2.61
C TRP A 249 15.28 -9.52 -1.59
N TYR A 250 14.83 -10.77 -1.43
CA TYR A 250 15.40 -11.70 -0.47
C TYR A 250 15.75 -13.04 -1.14
N PRO A 251 16.78 -13.08 -2.02
CA PRO A 251 17.26 -14.30 -2.64
C PRO A 251 18.10 -15.09 -1.61
N GLY A 252 17.43 -15.67 -0.61
CA GLY A 252 18.04 -16.53 0.40
C GLY A 252 17.96 -16.00 1.84
N ALA A 253 19.01 -16.29 2.61
CA ALA A 253 18.98 -16.14 4.07
C ALA A 253 19.22 -14.71 4.59
N SER A 254 19.80 -13.82 3.77
CA SER A 254 20.12 -12.44 4.17
C SER A 254 18.93 -11.67 4.72
N ILE A 255 19.13 -10.90 5.80
CA ILE A 255 18.12 -9.96 6.33
C ILE A 255 18.07 -8.65 5.54
N GLU A 256 19.09 -8.38 4.71
CA GLU A 256 19.14 -7.21 3.85
C GLU A 256 18.16 -7.35 2.70
N GLN A 257 17.36 -6.31 2.46
CA GLN A 257 16.57 -6.18 1.24
C GLN A 257 17.51 -5.77 0.10
N ASP A 258 17.52 -6.55 -0.99
CA ASP A 258 18.22 -6.15 -2.21
C ASP A 258 17.48 -4.99 -2.89
N ASN A 259 17.89 -3.79 -2.49
CA ASN A 259 17.38 -2.55 -3.05
C ASN A 259 17.87 -2.28 -4.48
N THR A 260 18.76 -3.10 -5.03
CA THR A 260 19.20 -3.00 -6.44
C THR A 260 18.42 -3.91 -7.38
N PHE A 261 17.58 -4.80 -6.83
CA PHE A 261 16.77 -5.74 -7.61
C PHE A 261 15.93 -5.04 -8.70
N THR A 262 16.05 -5.56 -9.91
CA THR A 262 15.28 -5.16 -11.09
C THR A 262 14.48 -6.37 -11.59
N PRO A 263 13.15 -6.28 -11.73
CA PRO A 263 12.35 -7.38 -12.26
C PRO A 263 12.78 -7.77 -13.68
N THR A 264 12.63 -9.05 -14.03
CA THR A 264 13.08 -9.59 -15.32
C THR A 264 12.55 -8.80 -16.53
N GLY A 265 11.29 -8.33 -16.47
CA GLY A 265 10.67 -7.52 -17.53
C GLY A 265 11.30 -6.14 -17.73
N TRP A 266 12.24 -5.73 -16.88
CA TRP A 266 12.97 -4.46 -16.92
C TRP A 266 14.47 -4.62 -17.11
N LEU A 267 14.99 -5.85 -17.23
CA LEU A 267 16.42 -6.08 -17.42
C LEU A 267 16.89 -5.59 -18.79
N GLY A 268 18.14 -5.12 -18.84
CA GLY A 268 18.80 -4.65 -20.05
C GLY A 268 18.83 -3.13 -20.17
N ALA A 269 19.76 -2.65 -21.01
CA ALA A 269 19.92 -1.23 -21.24
C ALA A 269 19.02 -0.76 -22.39
N PRO A 270 18.37 0.42 -22.26
CA PRO A 270 18.41 1.35 -21.12
C PRO A 270 17.22 1.20 -20.13
N GLN A 271 16.28 0.28 -20.37
CA GLN A 271 15.07 0.12 -19.55
C GLN A 271 15.33 -0.13 -18.06
N GLN A 272 16.44 -0.77 -17.70
CA GLN A 272 16.84 -1.01 -16.32
C GLN A 272 17.11 0.30 -15.56
N ASP A 273 17.74 1.29 -16.20
CA ASP A 273 17.97 2.60 -15.59
C ASP A 273 16.65 3.37 -15.43
N LEU A 274 15.75 3.31 -16.43
CA LEU A 274 14.41 3.90 -16.30
C LEU A 274 13.65 3.31 -15.12
N TYR A 275 13.74 1.99 -14.94
CA TYR A 275 13.11 1.33 -13.82
C TYR A 275 13.68 1.84 -12.50
N ARG A 276 15.00 1.79 -12.33
CA ARG A 276 15.68 2.19 -11.08
C ARG A 276 15.43 3.66 -10.74
N ASP A 277 15.48 4.53 -11.74
CA ASP A 277 15.55 5.97 -11.56
C ASP A 277 14.17 6.64 -11.62
N VAL A 278 13.13 5.97 -12.12
CA VAL A 278 11.77 6.53 -12.18
C VAL A 278 10.74 5.56 -11.65
N VAL A 279 10.58 4.39 -12.29
CA VAL A 279 9.43 3.49 -12.05
C VAL A 279 9.42 2.95 -10.63
N LYS A 280 10.56 2.43 -10.17
CA LYS A 280 10.76 1.95 -8.79
C LYS A 280 10.39 3.01 -7.75
N GLN A 281 10.74 4.26 -8.02
CA GLN A 281 10.66 5.37 -7.06
C GLN A 281 9.24 5.95 -6.99
N SER A 282 8.52 5.97 -8.11
CA SER A 282 7.33 6.82 -8.26
C SER A 282 6.08 6.08 -8.75
N CYS A 283 6.25 4.93 -9.41
CA CYS A 283 5.14 4.23 -10.05
C CYS A 283 4.83 2.92 -9.35
N ARG A 284 5.86 2.09 -9.14
CA ARG A 284 5.74 0.71 -8.66
C ARG A 284 4.93 0.60 -7.38
N THR A 285 5.18 1.45 -6.38
CA THR A 285 4.53 1.38 -5.06
C THR A 285 3.01 1.27 -5.15
N CYS A 286 2.34 1.94 -6.08
CA CYS A 286 0.89 1.81 -6.23
C CYS A 286 0.51 0.81 -7.32
N HIS A 287 1.21 0.88 -8.44
CA HIS A 287 0.85 0.16 -9.66
C HIS A 287 1.05 -1.35 -9.57
N VAL A 288 2.08 -1.83 -8.87
CA VAL A 288 2.39 -3.27 -8.83
C VAL A 288 1.32 -4.12 -8.13
N ALA A 289 0.37 -3.52 -7.41
CA ALA A 289 -0.79 -4.22 -6.85
C ALA A 289 -2.05 -4.14 -7.72
N GLN A 290 -2.08 -3.32 -8.77
CA GLN A 290 -3.31 -3.06 -9.51
C GLN A 290 -3.74 -4.25 -10.36
N ASP A 291 -2.78 -4.91 -11.00
CA ASP A 291 -3.00 -6.11 -11.79
C ASP A 291 -1.73 -6.98 -11.83
N ALA A 292 -1.92 -8.22 -12.26
CA ALA A 292 -0.84 -9.15 -12.60
C ALA A 292 -0.76 -9.37 -14.12
N ASP A 293 -1.35 -8.47 -14.92
CA ASP A 293 -1.33 -8.57 -16.37
C ASP A 293 0.11 -8.31 -16.83
N THR A 294 0.73 -9.29 -17.49
CA THR A 294 2.10 -9.18 -18.04
C THR A 294 2.11 -8.76 -19.51
N SER A 295 0.94 -8.63 -20.14
CA SER A 295 0.79 -8.07 -21.48
C SER A 295 1.15 -6.58 -21.50
N ASN A 296 1.31 -6.02 -22.71
CA ASN A 296 1.58 -4.59 -22.89
C ASN A 296 0.41 -3.68 -22.45
N ASN A 297 -0.77 -4.24 -22.16
CA ASN A 297 -1.92 -3.46 -21.71
C ASN A 297 -1.96 -3.24 -20.20
N GLY A 298 -1.21 -4.06 -19.43
CA GLY A 298 -1.19 -4.00 -17.97
C GLY A 298 -0.70 -2.66 -17.44
N ILE A 299 -1.16 -2.29 -16.24
CA ILE A 299 -0.74 -1.09 -15.52
C ILE A 299 0.06 -1.42 -14.27
N GLY A 300 0.44 -2.70 -14.09
CA GLY A 300 1.33 -3.17 -13.02
C GLY A 300 2.77 -2.66 -13.11
N TRP A 301 3.20 -2.17 -14.28
CA TRP A 301 4.59 -1.80 -14.60
C TRP A 301 5.59 -2.93 -14.28
N ILE A 302 5.21 -4.15 -14.61
CA ILE A 302 5.99 -5.38 -14.44
C ILE A 302 7.03 -5.50 -15.55
N THR A 303 6.71 -4.98 -16.74
CA THR A 303 7.58 -5.00 -17.91
C THR A 303 7.80 -3.61 -18.50
N TYR A 304 8.92 -3.42 -19.18
CA TYR A 304 9.20 -2.21 -19.95
C TYR A 304 8.14 -1.96 -21.03
N GLY A 305 7.68 -3.03 -21.71
CA GLY A 305 6.68 -2.94 -22.77
C GLY A 305 5.35 -2.32 -22.34
N GLN A 306 4.91 -2.56 -21.10
CA GLN A 306 3.72 -1.93 -20.53
C GLN A 306 3.85 -0.41 -20.45
N LEU A 307 4.95 0.06 -19.86
CA LEU A 307 5.18 1.50 -19.72
C LEU A 307 5.32 2.14 -21.10
N GLN A 308 6.05 1.48 -22.01
CA GLN A 308 6.25 1.92 -23.38
C GLN A 308 4.93 2.07 -24.14
N GLN A 309 4.02 1.10 -24.05
CA GLN A 309 2.70 1.13 -24.69
C GLN A 309 1.84 2.30 -24.18
N ARG A 310 2.07 2.74 -22.93
CA ARG A 310 1.35 3.82 -22.27
C ARG A 310 2.06 5.18 -22.41
N ARG A 311 3.09 5.29 -23.24
CA ARG A 311 3.87 6.53 -23.44
C ARG A 311 3.01 7.77 -23.72
N SER A 312 2.02 7.67 -24.62
CA SER A 312 1.12 8.79 -24.92
C SER A 312 0.22 9.18 -23.74
N PHE A 313 -0.20 8.19 -22.95
CA PHE A 313 -0.93 8.43 -21.71
C PHE A 313 -0.04 9.10 -20.67
N LEU A 314 1.20 8.64 -20.52
CA LEU A 314 2.17 9.26 -19.61
C LEU A 314 2.47 10.70 -20.03
N ASP A 315 2.54 11.00 -21.33
CA ASP A 315 2.66 12.38 -21.81
C ASP A 315 1.48 13.25 -21.34
N SER A 316 0.26 12.85 -21.73
CA SER A 316 -0.95 13.65 -21.51
C SER A 316 -1.37 13.75 -20.04
N PHE A 317 -1.25 12.65 -19.31
CA PHE A 317 -1.82 12.52 -17.97
C PHE A 317 -0.78 12.66 -16.88
N VAL A 318 0.46 12.21 -17.10
CA VAL A 318 1.51 12.40 -16.11
C VAL A 318 2.26 13.68 -16.45
N LEU A 319 2.97 13.74 -17.57
CA LEU A 319 4.02 14.73 -17.85
C LEU A 319 3.53 16.15 -18.18
N CYS A 320 2.37 16.30 -18.80
CA CYS A 320 1.76 17.58 -19.19
C CYS A 320 0.82 18.15 -18.09
N ASP A 321 -0.15 18.97 -18.47
CA ASP A 321 -0.93 19.81 -17.53
C ASP A 321 -1.83 19.03 -16.56
N SER A 322 -2.22 17.80 -16.91
CA SER A 322 -3.19 17.03 -16.11
C SER A 322 -2.60 16.51 -14.78
N ARG A 323 -1.30 16.16 -14.75
CA ARG A 323 -0.56 15.64 -13.58
C ARG A 323 -1.36 14.66 -12.68
N VAL A 324 -1.87 13.59 -13.27
CA VAL A 324 -2.76 12.61 -12.64
C VAL A 324 -1.96 11.44 -12.06
N MET A 325 -1.80 11.41 -10.74
CA MET A 325 -1.33 10.24 -9.97
C MET A 325 -2.21 10.02 -8.72
N PRO A 326 -3.48 9.60 -8.90
CA PRO A 326 -4.52 9.70 -7.88
C PRO A 326 -4.39 8.67 -6.74
N HIS A 327 -3.39 7.79 -6.80
CA HIS A 327 -3.23 6.75 -5.79
C HIS A 327 -2.67 7.26 -4.46
N ALA A 328 -1.82 8.29 -4.46
CA ALA A 328 -1.17 8.76 -3.24
C ALA A 328 -0.58 10.17 -3.41
N VAL A 329 -0.96 11.10 -2.52
CA VAL A 329 -0.49 12.50 -2.58
C VAL A 329 1.01 12.62 -2.37
N ILE A 330 1.59 11.79 -1.50
CA ILE A 330 3.03 11.86 -1.21
C ILE A 330 3.85 11.36 -2.39
N THR A 331 3.44 10.26 -3.02
CA THR A 331 4.12 9.79 -4.25
C THR A 331 4.02 10.86 -5.35
N TYR A 332 2.86 11.49 -5.50
CA TYR A 332 2.65 12.59 -6.45
C TYR A 332 3.61 13.76 -6.17
N ARG A 333 3.71 14.21 -4.91
CA ARG A 333 4.63 15.28 -4.50
C ARG A 333 6.08 14.88 -4.73
N ASN A 334 6.48 13.67 -4.33
CA ASN A 334 7.83 13.15 -4.52
C ASN A 334 8.23 13.13 -6.00
N PHE A 335 7.30 12.78 -6.91
CA PHE A 335 7.57 12.81 -8.33
C PHE A 335 7.72 14.25 -8.84
N TRP A 336 6.73 15.10 -8.62
CA TRP A 336 6.66 16.43 -9.23
C TRP A 336 7.55 17.49 -8.59
N LEU A 337 7.78 17.39 -7.28
CA LEU A 337 8.44 18.43 -6.49
C LEU A 337 9.89 18.07 -6.13
N SER A 338 10.37 16.87 -6.49
CA SER A 338 11.78 16.54 -6.28
C SER A 338 12.67 17.45 -7.14
N ALA A 339 13.73 17.98 -6.53
CA ALA A 339 14.70 18.82 -7.22
C ALA A 339 15.88 18.01 -7.78
N SER A 340 16.30 16.93 -7.11
CA SER A 340 17.47 16.15 -7.49
C SER A 340 17.30 14.64 -7.21
N PRO A 341 17.12 13.80 -8.24
CA PRO A 341 16.74 14.21 -9.60
C PRO A 341 15.31 14.74 -9.63
N HIS A 342 15.03 15.69 -10.53
CA HIS A 342 13.66 16.04 -10.90
C HIS A 342 13.06 14.91 -11.74
N ARG A 343 12.20 14.07 -11.13
CA ARG A 343 11.75 12.80 -11.75
C ARG A 343 11.03 12.99 -13.09
N PRO A 344 10.17 14.01 -13.29
CA PRO A 344 9.59 14.30 -14.60
C PRO A 344 10.63 14.55 -15.69
N ALA A 345 11.73 15.25 -15.38
CA ALA A 345 12.79 15.47 -16.36
C ALA A 345 13.53 14.18 -16.72
N VAL A 346 13.79 13.30 -15.74
CA VAL A 346 14.38 11.98 -16.02
C VAL A 346 13.47 11.16 -16.93
N LEU A 347 12.16 11.16 -16.68
CA LEU A 347 11.19 10.44 -17.51
C LEU A 347 11.06 11.04 -18.92
N ARG A 348 11.00 12.37 -19.04
CA ARG A 348 10.93 13.08 -20.33
C ARG A 348 12.16 12.83 -21.20
N ASN A 349 13.34 12.84 -20.59
CA ASN A 349 14.60 12.72 -21.31
C ASN A 349 15.01 11.26 -21.58
N PHE A 350 14.31 10.29 -20.99
CA PHE A 350 14.59 8.89 -21.28
C PHE A 350 14.40 8.61 -22.77
N SER A 351 15.35 7.92 -23.38
CA SER A 351 15.28 7.49 -24.77
C SER A 351 16.07 6.20 -24.95
N ASN A 352 15.53 5.27 -25.73
CA ASN A 352 16.23 4.04 -26.10
C ASN A 352 16.39 3.85 -27.62
N GLY A 353 15.94 4.81 -28.43
CA GLY A 353 16.03 4.78 -29.89
C GLY A 353 15.15 3.74 -30.60
N ALA A 354 14.73 2.67 -29.92
CA ALA A 354 13.99 1.56 -30.50
C ALA A 354 12.50 1.52 -30.11
N GLY A 355 12.09 2.28 -29.08
CA GLY A 355 10.75 2.11 -28.51
C GLY A 355 10.23 3.23 -27.60
N TRP A 356 11.12 4.01 -27.01
CA TRP A 356 10.80 5.18 -26.22
C TRP A 356 11.68 6.31 -26.72
N LEU A 357 11.03 7.29 -27.34
CA LEU A 357 11.65 8.57 -27.66
C LEU A 357 11.36 9.54 -26.51
N ALA A 358 12.21 10.56 -26.34
CA ALA A 358 11.96 11.62 -25.38
C ALA A 358 10.53 12.18 -25.55
N ILE A 359 9.89 12.51 -24.44
CA ILE A 359 8.49 12.95 -24.40
C ILE A 359 8.44 14.46 -24.12
N GLY A 360 7.59 15.18 -24.85
CA GLY A 360 7.41 16.62 -24.64
C GLY A 360 8.60 17.48 -25.07
N LEU A 361 9.22 17.12 -26.20
CA LEU A 361 10.11 18.02 -26.95
C LEU A 361 9.29 19.00 -27.78
#